data_AF-A0A6G1DIZ5-F1
#
_entry.id   AF-A0A6G1DIZ5-F1
#
_cell.length_a   1.000
_cell.length_b   1.000
_cell.length_c   1.000
_cell.angle_alpha   90.00
_cell.angle_beta   90.00
_cell.angle_gamma   90.00
#
_symmetry.space_group_name_H-M   'P 1'
#
loop_
_entity.id
_entity.type
_entity.pdbx_description
1 polymer ?
#
loop_
_entity_poly.entity_id
_entity_poly.type
_entity_poly.pdbx_seq_one_letter_code
_entity_poly.pdbx_strand_id
1 'polypeptide(L)'
;MVEDVLKVVAKGRGVEMTQGTFLPINGYHMYNNVQKDLSHEAAARLLLVQGPLMATLWVNDEHMICTAENNLVYRGSSDREDDPNHTIVCFAYRFVGEELHLRVLDNHTDNGPVRWVLYKCIDAIYLLTLKEPLTKELIDRYRKKGEGENFL
;
A
#
# COMPACT_ATOMS: atom_id res chain seq x y z
N MET A 1 5.50 13.73 -8.26
CA MET A 1 5.98 12.45 -7.70
C MET A 1 5.19 12.12 -6.44
N VAL A 2 5.12 10.85 -5.97
CA VAL A 2 4.35 10.47 -4.76
C VAL A 2 4.72 11.33 -3.55
N GLU A 3 6.00 11.64 -3.38
CA GLU A 3 6.52 12.51 -2.33
C GLU A 3 5.90 13.91 -2.32
N ASP A 4 5.63 14.50 -3.48
CA ASP A 4 5.04 15.84 -3.58
C ASP A 4 3.61 15.84 -3.04
N VAL A 5 2.85 14.79 -3.37
CA VAL A 5 1.50 14.58 -2.84
C VAL A 5 1.55 14.41 -1.32
N LEU A 6 2.47 13.57 -0.82
CA LEU A 6 2.61 13.35 0.63
C LEU A 6 3.05 14.60 1.38
N LYS A 7 3.92 15.42 0.80
CA LYS A 7 4.30 16.72 1.37
C LYS A 7 3.10 17.68 1.45
N VAL A 8 2.24 17.70 0.43
CA VAL A 8 1.02 18.51 0.44
C VAL A 8 0.03 18.01 1.50
N VAL A 9 -0.22 16.70 1.54
CA VAL A 9 -1.09 16.06 2.54
C VAL A 9 -0.60 16.36 3.96
N ALA A 10 0.68 16.18 4.23
CA ALA A 10 1.28 16.44 5.54
C ALA A 10 1.16 17.92 5.95
N LYS A 11 1.37 18.86 5.02
CA LYS A 11 1.17 20.31 5.27
C LYS A 11 -0.29 20.66 5.54
N GLY A 12 -1.21 19.99 4.85
CA GLY A 12 -2.66 20.09 5.06
C GLY A 12 -3.16 19.45 6.36
N ARG A 13 -2.26 18.84 7.14
CA ARG A 13 -2.53 18.11 8.39
C ARG A 13 -3.27 16.78 8.20
N GLY A 14 -3.47 16.31 6.98
CA GLY A 14 -4.20 15.07 6.71
C GLY A 14 -5.05 15.09 5.44
N VAL A 15 -5.93 14.10 5.35
CA VAL A 15 -6.88 13.93 4.23
C VAL A 15 -8.28 13.76 4.80
N GLU A 16 -9.25 14.50 4.23
CA GLU A 16 -10.66 14.25 4.46
C GLU A 16 -11.15 13.16 3.50
N MET A 17 -11.66 12.08 4.08
CA MET A 17 -12.28 10.98 3.36
C MET A 17 -13.67 11.40 2.85
N THR A 18 -14.14 10.77 1.78
CA THR A 18 -15.45 11.02 1.14
C THR A 18 -16.64 10.98 2.10
N GLN A 19 -16.51 10.28 3.23
CA GLN A 19 -17.53 10.16 4.28
C GLN A 19 -17.37 11.19 5.43
N GLY A 20 -16.69 12.32 5.19
CA GLY A 20 -16.51 13.43 6.15
C GLY A 20 -15.61 13.09 7.34
N THR A 21 -14.73 12.11 7.16
CA THR A 21 -13.82 11.61 8.22
C THR A 21 -12.41 12.10 7.93
N PHE A 22 -11.71 12.63 8.92
CA PHE A 22 -10.37 13.16 8.75
C PHE A 22 -9.29 12.18 9.21
N LEU A 23 -8.34 11.85 8.33
CA LEU A 23 -7.16 11.06 8.65
C LEU A 23 -5.95 12.01 8.88
N PRO A 24 -5.44 12.14 10.12
CA PRO A 24 -4.47 13.18 10.48
C PRO A 24 -3.02 12.82 10.09
N ILE A 25 -2.78 12.60 8.81
CA ILE A 25 -1.43 12.35 8.27
C ILE A 25 -0.58 13.60 8.43
N ASN A 26 0.57 13.47 9.09
CA ASN A 26 1.50 14.59 9.35
C ASN A 26 2.86 14.41 8.69
N GLY A 27 3.09 13.30 8.00
CA GLY A 27 4.37 13.00 7.38
C GLY A 27 4.45 11.56 6.91
N TYR A 28 5.68 11.16 6.59
CA TYR A 28 6.00 9.80 6.22
C TYR A 28 7.46 9.49 6.57
N HIS A 29 7.74 8.22 6.82
CA HIS A 29 9.09 7.67 6.80
C HIS A 29 9.28 6.87 5.50
N MET A 30 10.44 7.03 4.86
CA MET A 30 10.70 6.50 3.53
C MET A 30 11.88 5.54 3.54
N TYR A 31 11.68 4.36 2.96
CA TYR A 31 12.73 3.41 2.65
C TYR A 31 12.93 3.42 1.13
N ASN A 32 14.01 4.06 0.66
CA ASN A 32 14.29 4.22 -0.78
C ASN A 32 15.03 3.04 -1.39
N ASN A 33 15.76 2.27 -0.60
CA ASN A 33 16.45 1.07 -1.09
C ASN A 33 15.91 -0.15 -0.33
N VAL A 34 14.62 -0.40 -0.50
CA VAL A 34 13.84 -1.36 0.30
C VAL A 34 14.53 -2.72 0.36
N GLN A 35 15.05 -3.20 -0.76
CA GLN A 35 15.70 -4.51 -0.85
C GLN A 35 17.01 -4.60 -0.07
N LYS A 36 17.66 -3.47 0.21
CA LYS A 36 18.88 -3.38 1.02
C LYS A 36 18.55 -3.10 2.49
N ASP A 37 17.54 -2.27 2.73
CA ASP A 37 17.26 -1.69 4.05
C ASP A 37 16.29 -2.54 4.88
N LEU A 38 15.48 -3.39 4.23
CA LEU A 38 14.45 -4.17 4.88
C LEU A 38 14.51 -5.64 4.45
N SER A 39 14.63 -6.54 5.43
CA SER A 39 14.41 -7.96 5.19
C SER A 39 12.93 -8.25 4.93
N HIS A 40 12.64 -9.45 4.43
CA HIS A 40 11.26 -9.89 4.18
C HIS A 40 10.45 -9.88 5.50
N GLU A 41 11.03 -10.37 6.59
CA GLU A 41 10.42 -10.40 7.92
C GLU A 41 10.22 -8.99 8.47
N ALA A 42 11.18 -8.09 8.26
CA ALA A 42 11.07 -6.69 8.69
C ALA A 42 9.93 -5.97 7.96
N ALA A 43 9.80 -6.17 6.64
CA ALA A 43 8.71 -5.61 5.85
C ALA A 43 7.34 -6.17 6.26
N ALA A 44 7.23 -7.48 6.47
CA ALA A 44 6.02 -8.11 6.98
C ALA A 44 5.64 -7.57 8.38
N ARG A 45 6.64 -7.38 9.26
CA ARG A 45 6.44 -6.81 10.60
C ARG A 45 5.98 -5.36 10.55
N LEU A 46 6.50 -4.55 9.63
CA LEU A 46 6.01 -3.18 9.42
C LEU A 46 4.51 -3.18 9.11
N LEU A 47 4.08 -4.03 8.17
CA LEU A 47 2.68 -4.12 7.78
C LEU A 47 1.78 -4.66 8.91
N LEU A 48 2.29 -5.61 9.70
CA LEU A 48 1.57 -6.17 10.85
C LEU A 48 1.38 -5.16 11.99
N VAL A 49 2.42 -4.36 12.30
CA VAL A 49 2.43 -3.47 13.47
C VAL A 49 1.89 -2.09 13.15
N GLN A 50 2.22 -1.55 11.98
CA GLN A 50 1.86 -0.19 11.58
C GLN A 50 0.60 -0.14 10.72
N GLY A 51 0.17 -1.28 10.18
CA GLY A 51 -0.97 -1.37 9.28
C GLY A 51 -0.58 -1.12 7.82
N PRO A 52 -1.54 -0.69 6.98
CA PRO A 52 -1.30 -0.48 5.56
C PRO A 52 -0.19 0.54 5.29
N LEU A 53 0.64 0.25 4.29
CA LEU A 53 1.73 1.12 3.85
C LEU A 53 1.60 1.38 2.36
N MET A 54 2.16 2.50 1.89
CA MET A 54 2.24 2.75 0.44
C MET A 54 3.58 2.26 -0.07
N ALA A 55 3.58 1.75 -1.29
CA ALA A 55 4.79 1.29 -1.96
C ALA A 55 4.79 1.72 -3.42
N THR A 56 5.98 1.80 -4.00
CA THR A 56 6.17 2.05 -5.43
C THR A 56 6.80 0.85 -6.11
N LEU A 57 6.44 0.62 -7.36
CA LEU A 57 7.00 -0.41 -8.22
C LEU A 57 6.92 0.02 -9.68
N TRP A 58 7.69 -0.65 -10.53
CA TRP A 58 7.60 -0.52 -11.97
C TRP A 58 6.58 -1.54 -12.48
N VAL A 59 5.64 -1.11 -13.32
CA VAL A 59 4.52 -1.93 -13.80
C VAL A 59 4.51 -2.03 -15.32
N ASN A 60 4.16 -3.20 -15.83
CA ASN A 60 3.92 -3.47 -17.25
C ASN A 60 2.54 -4.11 -17.44
N ASP A 61 2.21 -4.55 -18.65
CA ASP A 61 0.92 -5.17 -18.96
C ASP A 61 0.61 -6.41 -18.08
N GLU A 62 1.62 -7.15 -17.62
CA GLU A 62 1.42 -8.29 -16.72
C GLU A 62 0.82 -7.88 -15.38
N HIS A 63 1.17 -6.67 -14.89
CA HIS A 63 0.59 -6.14 -13.65
C HIS A 63 -0.93 -6.05 -13.76
N MET A 64 -1.46 -5.79 -14.96
CA MET A 64 -2.91 -5.67 -15.19
C MET A 64 -3.65 -7.00 -15.06
N ILE A 65 -3.02 -8.12 -15.41
CA ILE A 65 -3.63 -9.46 -15.39
C ILE A 65 -3.39 -10.22 -14.08
N CYS A 66 -2.35 -9.89 -13.31
CA CYS A 66 -2.08 -10.53 -12.03
C CYS A 66 -3.08 -10.06 -10.96
N THR A 67 -4.11 -10.86 -10.66
CA THR A 67 -5.12 -10.53 -9.65
C THR A 67 -5.03 -11.47 -8.46
N ALA A 68 -5.53 -11.03 -7.30
CA ALA A 68 -5.63 -11.91 -6.15
C ALA A 68 -6.66 -13.04 -6.35
N GLU A 69 -7.67 -12.81 -7.18
CA GLU A 69 -8.74 -13.78 -7.49
C GLU A 69 -8.23 -14.99 -8.27
N ASN A 70 -7.35 -14.78 -9.25
CA ASN A 70 -6.73 -15.86 -10.02
C ASN A 70 -5.43 -16.39 -9.37
N ASN A 71 -5.11 -15.94 -8.14
CA ASN A 71 -3.90 -16.28 -7.40
C ASN A 71 -2.57 -16.00 -8.12
N LEU A 72 -2.59 -15.19 -9.19
CA LEU A 72 -1.37 -14.79 -9.87
C LEU A 72 -0.60 -13.76 -9.06
N VAL A 73 0.72 -13.83 -9.14
CA VAL A 73 1.64 -12.94 -8.45
C VAL A 73 2.38 -12.13 -9.49
N TYR A 74 2.29 -10.81 -9.38
CA TYR A 74 3.10 -9.91 -10.18
C TYR A 74 4.56 -10.02 -9.76
N ARG A 75 5.43 -10.31 -10.74
CA ARG A 75 6.87 -10.59 -10.51
C ARG A 75 7.80 -9.51 -11.05
N GLY A 76 7.24 -8.34 -11.41
CA GLY A 76 7.99 -7.16 -11.75
C GLY A 76 8.20 -6.99 -13.25
N SER A 77 8.53 -5.77 -13.61
CA SER A 77 8.96 -5.39 -14.95
C SER A 77 10.41 -5.82 -15.19
N SER A 78 10.68 -6.33 -16.40
CA SER A 78 12.03 -6.57 -16.90
C SER A 78 12.68 -5.32 -17.51
N ASP A 79 11.89 -4.29 -17.81
CA ASP A 79 12.30 -3.09 -18.54
C ASP A 79 11.89 -1.81 -17.80
N ARG A 80 12.62 -1.51 -16.72
CA ARG A 80 12.30 -0.37 -15.84
C ARG A 80 12.51 1.00 -16.50
N GLU A 81 13.24 1.07 -17.61
CA GLU A 81 13.51 2.35 -18.29
C GLU A 81 12.31 2.79 -19.11
N ASP A 82 11.58 1.83 -19.69
CA ASP A 82 10.41 2.09 -20.53
C ASP A 82 9.07 1.89 -19.78
N ASP A 83 9.06 1.17 -18.66
CA ASP A 83 7.86 0.93 -17.88
C ASP A 83 7.52 2.08 -16.90
N PRO A 84 6.23 2.37 -16.66
CA PRO A 84 5.82 3.40 -15.71
C PRO A 84 6.04 3.00 -14.25
N ASN A 85 6.42 3.99 -13.43
CA ASN A 85 6.41 3.85 -11.97
C ASN A 85 5.00 4.06 -11.41
N HIS A 86 4.56 3.16 -10.55
CA HIS A 86 3.22 3.13 -9.99
C HIS A 86 3.23 3.07 -8.47
N THR A 87 2.24 3.68 -7.84
CA THR A 87 2.07 3.69 -6.37
C THR A 87 0.86 2.86 -5.98
N ILE A 88 1.03 1.98 -5.00
CA ILE A 88 0.04 1.03 -4.51
C ILE A 88 -0.07 1.07 -2.97
N VAL A 89 -1.18 0.55 -2.44
CA VAL A 89 -1.35 0.36 -0.99
C VAL A 89 -1.20 -1.12 -0.65
N CYS A 90 -0.18 -1.46 0.13
CA CYS A 90 0.02 -2.80 0.68
C CYS A 90 -0.75 -2.93 2.00
N PHE A 91 -1.65 -3.91 2.12
CA PHE A 91 -2.52 -4.06 3.28
C PHE A 91 -2.53 -5.47 3.91
N ALA A 92 -1.95 -6.46 3.23
CA ALA A 92 -1.71 -7.78 3.81
C ALA A 92 -0.44 -8.41 3.21
N TYR A 93 -0.03 -9.55 3.75
CA TYR A 93 1.10 -10.31 3.22
C TYR A 93 0.88 -11.82 3.35
N ARG A 94 1.66 -12.60 2.61
CA ARG A 94 1.82 -14.03 2.81
C ARG A 94 3.26 -14.44 2.49
N PHE A 95 3.75 -15.46 3.17
CA PHE A 95 4.97 -16.16 2.77
C PHE A 95 4.59 -17.38 1.94
N VAL A 96 5.28 -17.58 0.81
CA VAL A 96 5.16 -18.78 -0.02
C VAL A 96 6.57 -19.31 -0.24
N GLY A 97 6.93 -20.35 0.53
CA GLY A 97 8.33 -20.74 0.66
C GLY A 97 9.15 -19.60 1.28
N GLU A 98 10.22 -19.20 0.60
CA GLU A 98 11.07 -18.07 1.01
C GLU A 98 10.59 -16.72 0.41
N GLU A 99 9.57 -16.72 -0.44
CA GLU A 99 9.07 -15.51 -1.08
C GLU A 99 8.08 -14.78 -0.16
N LEU A 100 8.24 -13.46 -0.07
CA LEU A 100 7.25 -12.56 0.50
C LEU A 100 6.36 -12.01 -0.62
N HIS A 101 5.06 -12.27 -0.52
CA HIS A 101 4.05 -11.67 -1.37
C HIS A 101 3.25 -10.65 -0.59
N LEU A 102 3.15 -9.44 -1.13
CA LEU A 102 2.32 -8.37 -0.58
C LEU A 102 0.96 -8.39 -1.29
N ARG A 103 -0.10 -8.28 -0.50
CA ARG A 103 -1.45 -8.04 -1.00
C ARG A 103 -1.64 -6.54 -1.12
N VAL A 104 -2.00 -6.11 -2.32
CA VAL A 104 -2.02 -4.70 -2.68
C VAL A 104 -3.40 -4.32 -3.18
N LEU A 105 -3.85 -3.12 -2.81
CA LEU A 105 -5.01 -2.47 -3.37
C LEU A 105 -4.50 -1.42 -4.36
N ASP A 106 -4.93 -1.58 -5.60
CA ASP A 106 -4.59 -0.68 -6.70
C ASP A 106 -5.71 0.35 -6.92
N ASN A 107 -5.47 1.42 -7.68
CA ASN A 107 -6.43 2.50 -7.93
C ASN A 107 -7.03 2.48 -9.36
N HIS A 108 -6.90 1.37 -10.10
CA HIS A 108 -7.47 1.28 -11.45
C HIS A 108 -9.00 1.35 -11.50
N THR A 109 -9.69 1.08 -10.37
CA THR A 109 -11.13 1.32 -10.19
C THR A 109 -11.38 1.87 -8.79
N ASP A 110 -12.61 2.32 -8.51
CA ASP A 110 -13.01 2.84 -7.19
C ASP A 110 -12.75 1.83 -6.04
N ASN A 111 -12.82 0.52 -6.35
CA ASN A 111 -12.58 -0.56 -5.40
C ASN A 111 -11.32 -1.38 -5.74
N GLY A 112 -10.46 -0.82 -6.58
CA GLY A 112 -9.24 -1.41 -7.08
C GLY A 112 -9.44 -2.51 -8.13
N PRO A 113 -8.34 -3.13 -8.51
CA PRO A 113 -8.24 -4.56 -8.26
C PRO A 113 -7.30 -4.83 -7.08
N VAL A 114 -7.55 -5.95 -6.40
CA VAL A 114 -6.62 -6.50 -5.41
C VAL A 114 -5.65 -7.42 -6.12
N ARG A 115 -4.35 -7.27 -5.85
CA ARG A 115 -3.30 -8.06 -6.50
C ARG A 115 -2.32 -8.65 -5.49
N TRP A 116 -1.63 -9.72 -5.89
CA TRP A 116 -0.42 -10.17 -5.20
C TRP A 116 0.80 -9.64 -5.93
N VAL A 117 1.72 -9.02 -5.21
CA VAL A 117 2.98 -8.50 -5.76
C VAL A 117 4.13 -9.16 -5.01
N LEU A 118 5.13 -9.64 -5.73
CA LEU A 118 6.36 -10.14 -5.14
C LEU A 118 7.12 -8.96 -4.50
N TYR A 119 7.51 -9.11 -3.24
CA TYR A 119 8.16 -8.04 -2.47
C TYR A 119 9.44 -7.52 -3.14
N LYS A 120 10.17 -8.37 -3.86
CA LYS A 120 11.38 -7.99 -4.61
C LYS A 120 11.13 -6.94 -5.71
N CYS A 121 9.88 -6.76 -6.13
CA CYS A 121 9.49 -5.77 -7.14
C CYS A 121 9.27 -4.37 -6.55
N ILE A 122 9.21 -4.27 -5.21
CA ILE A 122 9.01 -2.99 -4.53
C ILE A 122 10.30 -2.18 -4.54
N ASP A 123 10.18 -0.95 -5.04
CA ASP A 123 11.28 0.00 -5.20
C ASP A 123 11.45 0.85 -3.93
N ALA A 124 10.39 1.54 -3.51
CA ALA A 124 10.34 2.32 -2.28
C ALA A 124 9.08 2.04 -1.44
N ILE A 125 9.22 2.12 -0.11
CA ILE A 125 8.12 2.07 0.86
C ILE A 125 7.98 3.42 1.55
N TYR A 126 6.74 3.88 1.66
CA TYR A 126 6.34 5.10 2.36
C TYR A 126 5.41 4.73 3.51
N LEU A 127 5.94 4.78 4.73
CA LEU A 127 5.18 4.57 5.94
C LEU A 127 4.59 5.90 6.40
N LEU A 128 3.27 6.04 6.31
CA LEU A 128 2.58 7.25 6.74
C LEU A 128 2.70 7.43 8.26
N THR A 129 3.02 8.64 8.69
CA THR A 129 2.99 9.01 10.11
C THR A 129 1.71 9.78 10.41
N LEU A 130 1.11 9.48 11.55
CA LEU A 130 -0.07 10.18 12.05
C LEU A 130 0.35 11.15 13.15
N LYS A 131 -0.31 12.30 13.21
CA LYS A 131 -0.10 13.28 14.29
C LYS A 131 -0.46 12.71 15.66
N GLU A 132 -1.56 11.97 15.71
CA GLU A 132 -2.08 11.31 16.89
C GLU A 132 -2.48 9.88 16.49
N PRO A 133 -2.23 8.87 17.34
CA PRO A 133 -2.72 7.52 17.10
C PRO A 133 -4.23 7.52 16.88
N LEU A 134 -4.72 6.74 15.92
CA LEU A 134 -6.16 6.52 15.80
C LEU A 134 -6.65 5.79 17.04
N THR A 135 -7.69 6.33 17.69
CA THR A 135 -8.28 5.65 18.84
C THR A 135 -8.99 4.38 18.39
N LYS A 136 -9.12 3.42 19.31
CA LYS A 136 -9.82 2.16 19.02
C LYS A 136 -11.27 2.43 18.60
N GLU A 137 -11.93 3.42 19.19
CA GLU A 137 -13.30 3.82 18.85
C GLU A 137 -13.40 4.33 17.41
N LEU A 138 -12.41 5.12 16.95
CA LEU A 138 -12.33 5.58 15.57
C LEU A 138 -12.13 4.40 14.61
N ILE A 139 -11.22 3.48 14.94
CA ILE A 139 -10.96 2.26 14.15
C ILE A 139 -12.20 1.37 14.07
N ASP A 140 -12.87 1.12 15.19
CA ASP A 140 -14.09 0.30 15.26
C ASP A 140 -15.24 0.97 14.50
N ARG A 141 -15.33 2.31 14.51
CA ARG A 141 -16.28 3.06 13.69
C ARG A 141 -15.98 2.92 12.20
N TYR A 142 -14.71 2.90 11.80
CA TYR A 142 -14.31 2.66 10.41
C TYR A 142 -14.68 1.24 9.96
N ARG A 143 -14.41 0.23 10.80
CA ARG A 143 -14.75 -1.17 10.50
C ARG A 143 -16.26 -1.38 10.37
N LYS A 144 -17.05 -0.91 11.32
CA LYS A 144 -18.52 -1.04 11.28
C LYS A 144 -19.17 -0.32 10.09
N LYS A 145 -18.59 0.79 9.65
CA LYS A 145 -19.06 1.49 8.45
C LYS A 145 -18.74 0.70 7.18
N GLY A 146 -17.55 0.11 7.08
CA GLY A 146 -17.19 -0.79 5.97
C GLY A 146 -17.99 -2.09 5.93
N GLU A 147 -18.46 -2.60 7.08
CA GLU A 147 -19.35 -3.78 7.17
C GLU A 147 -20.82 -3.46 6.85
N GLY A 148 -21.24 -2.19 6.94
CA GLY A 148 -22.59 -1.75 6.58
C GLY A 148 -22.81 -1.61 5.07
N GLU A 149 -21.73 -1.61 4.30
CA GLU A 149 -21.75 -1.64 2.85
C GLU A 149 -21.50 -3.09 2.42
N ASN A 150 -22.57 -3.90 2.37
CA ASN A 150 -22.60 -5.08 1.51
C ASN A 150 -22.49 -4.56 0.07
N PHE A 151 -21.26 -4.43 -0.41
CA PHE A 151 -20.98 -4.24 -1.82
C PHE A 151 -21.23 -5.59 -2.52
N LEU A 152 -22.50 -5.80 -2.89
CA LEU A 152 -22.91 -6.74 -3.93
C LEU A 152 -22.40 -6.29 -5.29
#